data_AF-A0AAV3JWV8-F1
#
_entry.id   AF-A0AAV3JWV8-F1
#
_cell.length_a   1.000
_cell.length_b   1.000
_cell.length_c   1.000
_cell.angle_alpha   90.00
_cell.angle_beta   90.00
_cell.angle_gamma   90.00
#
_symmetry.space_group_name_H-M   'P 1'
#
loop_
_entity.id
_entity.type
_entity.pdbx_description
1 polymer ?
#
loop_
_entity_poly.entity_id
_entity_poly.type
_entity_poly.pdbx_seq_one_letter_code
_entity_poly.pdbx_strand_id
1 'polypeptide(L)' 'MIIETIERLLNSDLSAYYIHQKTGVTASSIQRLRSGERQLNKLMLDSTEKLY' A
#
# COMPACT_ATOMS: atom_id res chain seq x y z
N MET A 1 7.72 -8.30 8.36
CA MET A 1 6.26 -8.50 8.17
C MET A 1 5.79 -7.82 6.89
N ILE A 2 4.77 -8.34 6.18
CA ILE A 2 4.22 -7.70 4.95
C ILE A 2 3.83 -6.23 5.18
N ILE A 3 3.31 -5.92 6.37
CA ILE A 3 2.89 -4.57 6.78
C ILE A 3 4.07 -3.58 6.75
N GLU A 4 5.21 -3.97 7.32
CA GLU A 4 6.40 -3.11 7.38
C GLU A 4 6.94 -2.82 5.97
N THR A 5 6.83 -3.78 5.05
CA THR A 5 7.25 -3.59 3.65
C THR A 5 6.36 -2.57 2.93
N ILE A 6 5.04 -2.65 3.14
CA ILE A 6 4.10 -1.70 2.53
C ILE A 6 4.29 -0.30 3.10
N GLU A 7 4.45 -0.16 4.42
CA GLU A 7 4.72 1.13 5.05
C GLU A 7 6.04 1.74 4.58
N ARG A 8 7.10 0.94 4.44
CA ARG A 8 8.38 1.41 3.89
C ARG A 8 8.26 1.85 2.43
N LEU A 9 7.50 1.13 1.62
CA LEU A 9 7.26 1.51 0.22
C LEU A 9 6.44 2.80 0.12
N LEU A 10 5.39 2.93 0.92
CA LEU A 10 4.56 4.12 0.96
C LEU A 10 5.33 5.35 1.43
N ASN A 11 6.26 5.21 2.38
CA ASN A 11 7.10 6.32 2.85
C ASN A 11 8.38 6.57 2.04
N SER A 12 8.62 5.81 0.96
CA SER A 12 9.80 5.98 0.11
C SER A 12 9.61 7.02 -0.99
N ASP A 13 10.71 7.52 -1.55
CA ASP A 13 10.70 8.38 -2.75
C ASP A 13 10.37 7.64 -4.06
N LEU A 14 10.07 6.34 -3.98
CA LEU A 14 9.66 5.56 -5.14
C LEU A 14 8.36 6.11 -5.71
N SER A 15 8.24 6.11 -7.04
CA SER A 15 7.00 6.54 -7.69
C SER A 15 5.87 5.55 -7.41
N ALA A 16 4.64 6.06 -7.36
CA ALA A 16 3.45 5.22 -7.22
C ALA A 16 3.34 4.17 -8.36
N TYR A 17 3.83 4.52 -9.55
CA TYR A 17 3.92 3.60 -10.68
C TYR A 17 4.89 2.43 -10.41
N TYR A 18 6.07 2.71 -9.87
CA TYR A 18 7.04 1.67 -9.53
C TYR A 18 6.48 0.72 -8.47
N ILE A 19 5.81 1.26 -7.45
CA ILE A 19 5.20 0.45 -6.39
C ILE A 19 4.05 -0.39 -6.95
N HIS A 20 3.23 0.17 -7.85
CA HIS A 20 2.18 -0.59 -8.54
C HIS A 20 2.74 -1.80 -9.30
N GLN A 21 3.80 -1.62 -10.08
CA GLN A 21 4.45 -2.71 -10.83
C GLN A 21 4.99 -3.83 -9.93
N LYS A 22 5.36 -3.52 -8.67
CA LYS A 22 5.90 -4.50 -7.72
C LYS A 22 4.85 -5.15 -6.83
N THR A 23 3.75 -4.46 -6.55
CA THR A 23 2.77 -4.87 -5.52
C THR A 23 1.38 -5.15 -6.05
N GLY A 24 1.07 -4.73 -7.29
CA GLY A 24 -0.28 -4.78 -7.86
C GLY A 24 -1.24 -3.74 -7.29
N VAL A 25 -0.87 -3.02 -6.21
CA VAL A 25 -1.70 -1.96 -5.64
C VAL A 25 -1.81 -0.81 -6.63
N THR A 26 -3.01 -0.27 -6.84
CA THR A 26 -3.22 0.81 -7.80
C THR A 26 -2.48 2.09 -7.39
N ALA A 27 -1.89 2.79 -8.36
CA ALA A 27 -1.16 4.04 -8.11
C ALA A 27 -2.02 5.10 -7.39
N SER A 28 -3.32 5.17 -7.70
CA SER A 28 -4.26 6.05 -6.99
C SER A 28 -4.41 5.66 -5.52
N SER A 29 -4.53 4.37 -5.20
CA SER A 29 -4.57 3.91 -3.80
C SER A 29 -3.29 4.26 -3.06
N ILE A 30 -2.13 4.08 -3.69
CA ILE A 30 -0.82 4.45 -3.13
C ILE A 30 -0.75 5.96 -2.82
N GLN A 31 -1.22 6.81 -3.73
CA GLN A 31 -1.25 8.26 -3.52
C GLN A 31 -2.18 8.66 -2.37
N ARG A 32 -3.36 8.04 -2.26
CA ARG A 32 -4.32 8.29 -1.16
C ARG A 32 -3.82 7.82 0.20
N LEU A 33 -3.04 6.73 0.21
CA LEU A 33 -2.37 6.25 1.41
C LEU A 33 -1.24 7.22 1.83
N ARG A 34 -0.46 7.72 0.86
CA ARG A 34 0.61 8.72 1.10
C ARG A 34 0.10 10.07 1.57
N SER A 35 -1.05 10.52 1.04
CA SER A 35 -1.64 11.79 1.43
C SER A 35 -2.27 11.76 2.83
N GLY A 36 -2.30 10.60 3.50
CA GLY A 36 -2.98 10.43 4.79
C GLY A 36 -4.50 10.49 4.70
N GLU A 37 -5.06 10.63 3.49
CA GLU A 37 -6.50 10.68 3.24
C GLU A 37 -7.16 9.32 3.53
N ARG A 38 -6.37 8.24 3.51
CA ARG A 38 -6.78 6.90 3.94
C ARG A 38 -5.72 6.33 4.86
N GLN A 39 -6.03 6.17 6.15
CA GLN A 39 -5.17 5.39 7.04
C GLN A 39 -5.12 3.95 6.54
N LEU A 40 -3.93 3.34 6.58
CA LEU A 40 -3.72 1.93 6.26
C LEU A 40 -4.44 1.09 7.33
N ASN A 41 -5.77 0.98 7.22
CA ASN A 41 -6.58 0.28 8.20
C ASN A 41 -6.26 -1.21 8.10
N LYS A 42 -5.85 -1.82 9.22
CA LYS A 42 -5.60 -3.27 9.37
C LYS A 42 -6.67 -4.13 8.66
N LEU A 43 -7.93 -3.69 8.72
CA LEU A 43 -9.08 -4.33 8.06
C LEU A 43 -8.92 -4.56 6.55
N MET A 44 -8.27 -3.66 5.81
CA MET A 44 -8.10 -3.79 4.35
C MET A 44 -7.07 -4.85 3.99
N LEU A 45 -6.04 -5.05 4.82
CA LEU A 45 -5.02 -6.07 4.63
C LEU A 45 -5.46 -7.44 5.16
N ASP A 46 -6.11 -7.49 6.33
CA ASP A 46 -6.71 -8.73 6.87
C ASP A 46 -7.73 -9.34 5.91
N SER A 47 -8.48 -8.49 5.18
CA SER A 47 -9.41 -8.94 4.15
C SER A 47 -8.71 -9.50 2.90
N THR A 48 -7.50 -9.01 2.61
CA THR A 48 -6.70 -9.46 1.47
C THR A 48 -5.98 -10.78 1.78
N GLU A 49 -5.53 -10.96 3.03
CA GLU A 49 -4.96 -12.24 3.52
C GLU A 49 -6.00 -13.36 3.56
N LYS A 50 -7.27 -13.06 3.87
CA LYS A 50 -8.36 -14.06 3.87
C LYS A 50 -8.86 -14.47 2.49
N LEU A 51 -8.45 -13.78 1.43
CA LEU A 51 -8.79 -14.10 0.04
C LEU A 51 -7.77 -15.03 -0.63
N TYR A 52 -6.73 -15.46 0.10
CA TYR A 52 -5.78 -16.51 -0.29
C TYR A 52 -5.91 -17.76 0.57
#